data_AF-A0A6A1VHV9-F1
#
_entry.id   AF-A0A6A1VHV9-F1
#
_cell.length_a   1.000
_cell.length_b   1.000
_cell.length_c   1.000
_cell.angle_alpha   90.00
_cell.angle_beta   90.00
_cell.angle_gamma   90.00
#
_symmetry.space_group_name_H-M   'P 1'
#
loop_
_entity.id
_entity.type
_entity.pdbx_description
1 polymer ?
#
loop_
_entity_poly.entity_id
_entity_poly.type
_entity_poly.pdbx_seq_one_letter_code
_entity_poly.pdbx_strand_id
1 'polypeptide(L)'
;MESIGTEQKQTIRSSHTSGDTENPFSPLVNSMEKELESLPRLSTTYSIYRAPEWLCRGNEDYYRPHIVSIGPLHHAKEHLKAMEEHKMRYMKAFIERTKKRMEF
;
A
#
# COMPACT_ATOMS: atom_id res chain seq x y z
N MET A 1 -69.20 -30.38 -11.34
CA MET A 1 -68.52 -31.03 -10.21
C MET A 1 -67.04 -30.96 -10.47
N GLU A 2 -66.32 -30.56 -9.44
CA GLU A 2 -65.03 -29.87 -9.43
C GLU A 2 -63.83 -30.76 -9.80
N SER A 3 -62.80 -30.14 -10.38
CA SER A 3 -61.38 -30.53 -10.32
C SER A 3 -60.58 -29.38 -10.94
N ILE A 4 -60.25 -28.31 -10.18
CA ILE A 4 -59.02 -28.13 -9.39
C ILE A 4 -57.76 -28.50 -10.20
N GLY A 5 -57.34 -27.61 -11.09
CA GLY A 5 -56.00 -27.59 -11.65
C GLY A 5 -55.13 -26.65 -10.82
N THR A 6 -54.17 -27.20 -10.10
CA THR A 6 -53.25 -26.49 -9.21
C THR A 6 -52.21 -25.69 -10.00
N GLU A 7 -52.19 -24.37 -9.80
CA GLU A 7 -51.11 -23.48 -10.19
C GLU A 7 -49.84 -23.80 -9.38
N GLN A 8 -48.85 -24.38 -10.02
CA GLN A 8 -47.49 -24.48 -9.49
C GLN A 8 -46.78 -23.15 -9.73
N LYS A 9 -46.79 -22.25 -8.74
CA LYS A 9 -45.90 -21.09 -8.72
C LYS A 9 -44.49 -21.55 -8.39
N GLN A 10 -43.64 -21.61 -9.42
CA GLN A 10 -42.22 -21.91 -9.25
C GLN A 10 -41.52 -20.78 -8.50
N THR A 11 -41.04 -21.10 -7.30
CA THR A 11 -40.22 -20.26 -6.43
C THR A 11 -38.91 -19.90 -7.12
N ILE A 12 -38.71 -18.61 -7.44
CA ILE A 12 -37.41 -18.08 -7.83
C ILE A 12 -36.53 -18.06 -6.57
N ARG A 13 -35.69 -19.09 -6.42
CA ARG A 13 -34.58 -19.09 -5.48
C ARG A 13 -33.51 -18.16 -6.05
N SER A 14 -33.49 -16.89 -5.63
CA SER A 14 -32.36 -15.99 -5.93
C SER A 14 -31.13 -16.51 -5.17
N SER A 15 -30.40 -17.42 -5.79
CA SER A 15 -29.03 -17.72 -5.41
C SER A 15 -28.19 -16.55 -5.89
N HIS A 16 -28.00 -15.56 -5.01
CA HIS A 16 -26.88 -14.66 -5.16
C HIS A 16 -25.62 -15.48 -4.87
N THR A 17 -25.06 -16.07 -5.92
CA THR A 17 -23.66 -16.48 -5.90
C THR A 17 -22.87 -15.23 -5.57
N SER A 18 -22.24 -15.21 -4.39
CA SER A 18 -21.18 -14.26 -4.08
C SER A 18 -20.13 -14.43 -5.16
N GLY A 19 -20.20 -13.53 -6.16
CA GLY A 19 -19.14 -13.42 -7.14
C GLY A 19 -17.94 -12.93 -6.37
N ASP A 20 -17.08 -13.87 -5.97
CA ASP A 20 -15.70 -13.59 -5.63
C ASP A 20 -15.13 -12.94 -6.89
N THR A 21 -15.23 -11.62 -6.93
CA THR A 21 -14.57 -10.82 -7.94
C THR A 21 -13.11 -11.00 -7.57
N GLU A 22 -12.45 -12.00 -8.15
CA GLU A 22 -11.03 -12.21 -7.98
C GLU A 22 -10.39 -10.86 -8.22
N ASN A 23 -9.89 -10.27 -7.14
CA ASN A 23 -9.26 -8.98 -7.20
C ASN A 23 -8.17 -9.12 -8.28
N PRO A 24 -8.20 -8.36 -9.38
CA PRO A 24 -7.25 -8.53 -10.48
C PRO A 24 -5.80 -8.30 -10.04
N PHE A 25 -5.59 -7.79 -8.83
CA PHE A 25 -4.29 -7.63 -8.20
C PHE A 25 -3.87 -8.81 -7.27
N SER A 26 -4.73 -9.80 -7.01
CA SER A 26 -4.42 -10.93 -6.13
C SER A 26 -3.22 -11.78 -6.58
N PRO A 27 -3.00 -12.05 -7.88
CA PRO A 27 -1.83 -12.82 -8.30
C PRO A 27 -0.54 -12.01 -8.15
N LEU A 28 -0.63 -10.69 -8.23
CA LEU A 28 0.48 -9.77 -8.06
C LEU A 28 0.87 -9.65 -6.59
N VAL A 29 -0.11 -9.43 -5.70
CA VAL A 29 0.11 -9.39 -4.24
C VAL A 29 0.77 -10.68 -3.75
N ASN A 30 0.25 -11.85 -4.15
CA ASN A 30 0.83 -13.13 -3.75
C ASN A 30 2.26 -13.34 -4.33
N SER A 31 2.54 -12.80 -5.52
CA SER A 31 3.88 -12.88 -6.11
C SER A 31 4.89 -12.02 -5.36
N MET A 32 4.45 -10.85 -4.88
CA MET A 32 5.31 -9.94 -4.15
C MET A 32 5.49 -10.41 -2.70
N GLU A 33 4.44 -10.94 -2.04
CA GLU A 33 4.57 -11.62 -0.76
C GLU A 33 5.61 -12.74 -0.85
N LYS A 34 5.56 -13.55 -1.91
CA LYS A 34 6.55 -14.60 -2.17
C LYS A 34 7.96 -14.05 -2.43
N GLU A 35 8.09 -12.94 -3.16
CA GLU A 35 9.39 -12.29 -3.32
C GLU A 35 9.91 -11.74 -2.00
N LEU A 36 9.08 -11.08 -1.21
CA LEU A 36 9.40 -10.51 0.11
C LEU A 36 9.79 -11.61 1.11
N GLU A 37 9.15 -12.77 1.05
CA GLU A 37 9.51 -13.97 1.79
C GLU A 37 10.83 -14.59 1.30
N SER A 38 11.16 -14.42 0.02
CA SER A 38 12.41 -14.90 -0.59
C SER A 38 13.59 -13.94 -0.40
N LEU A 39 13.31 -12.66 -0.13
CA LEU A 39 14.35 -11.70 0.21
C LEU A 39 15.00 -12.14 1.53
N PRO A 40 16.33 -12.09 1.63
CA PRO A 40 16.98 -12.29 2.92
C PRO A 40 16.38 -11.28 3.89
N ARG A 41 16.02 -11.73 5.10
CA ARG A 41 15.54 -10.81 6.16
C ARG A 41 16.44 -9.60 6.13
N LEU A 42 15.84 -8.42 5.94
CA LEU A 42 16.59 -7.18 6.00
C LEU A 42 17.49 -7.26 7.22
N SER A 43 18.76 -6.92 7.02
CA SER A 43 19.66 -6.58 8.09
C SER A 43 18.88 -5.87 9.18
N THR A 44 18.60 -6.45 10.35
CA THR A 44 18.25 -5.61 11.51
C THR A 44 19.35 -4.58 11.78
N THR A 45 20.53 -4.73 11.14
CA THR A 45 21.61 -3.74 11.07
C THR A 45 21.38 -2.54 10.15
N TYR A 46 20.46 -2.57 9.18
CA TYR A 46 20.22 -1.43 8.28
C TYR A 46 19.03 -0.60 8.77
N SER A 47 19.29 0.23 9.78
CA SER A 47 18.32 1.15 10.35
C SER A 47 18.76 2.60 10.08
N ILE A 48 17.80 3.48 9.78
CA ILE A 48 18.01 4.92 9.88
C ILE A 48 17.76 5.30 11.34
N TYR A 49 18.82 5.50 12.12
CA TYR A 49 18.70 5.86 13.53
C TYR A 49 18.34 7.32 13.71
N ARG A 50 17.46 7.60 14.69
CA ARG A 50 17.19 8.96 15.13
C ARG A 50 18.38 9.46 15.94
N ALA A 51 18.86 10.67 15.63
CA ALA A 51 19.86 11.33 16.46
C ALA A 51 19.34 11.46 17.91
N PRO A 52 20.14 11.10 18.93
CA PRO A 52 19.76 11.27 20.33
C PRO A 52 19.45 12.74 20.65
N GLU A 53 18.40 12.99 21.43
CA GLU A 53 17.90 14.35 21.69
C GLU A 53 18.93 15.27 22.33
N TRP A 54 19.79 14.73 23.20
CA TRP A 54 20.85 15.50 23.84
C TRP A 54 21.90 16.04 22.85
N LEU A 55 22.10 15.37 21.72
CA LEU A 55 22.99 15.82 20.65
C LEU A 55 22.35 16.92 19.79
N CYS A 56 21.02 16.90 19.70
CA CYS A 56 20.23 17.87 18.94
C CYS A 56 19.95 19.17 19.70
N ARG A 57 20.07 19.16 21.04
CA ARG A 57 19.74 20.32 21.89
C ARG A 57 20.54 21.57 21.48
N GLY A 58 19.83 22.66 21.20
CA GLY A 58 20.39 23.95 20.79
C GLY A 58 20.81 24.03 19.32
N ASN A 59 20.57 22.96 18.56
CA ASN A 59 21.02 22.75 17.18
C ASN A 59 19.94 22.01 16.36
N GLU A 60 18.68 22.10 16.78
CA GLU A 60 17.57 21.27 16.28
C GLU A 60 17.38 21.41 14.76
N ASP A 61 17.65 22.59 14.21
CA ASP A 61 17.50 22.88 12.78
C ASP A 61 18.52 22.12 11.92
N TYR A 62 19.70 21.75 12.43
CA TYR A 62 20.65 20.93 11.66
C TYR A 62 20.18 19.48 11.49
N TYR A 63 19.34 18.99 12.41
CA TYR A 63 18.85 17.61 12.42
C TYR A 63 17.43 17.49 11.85
N ARG A 64 16.72 18.60 11.65
CA ARG A 64 15.36 18.61 11.14
C ARG A 64 15.34 18.96 9.65
N PRO A 65 14.77 18.11 8.78
CA PRO A 65 14.62 18.49 7.39
C PRO A 65 13.68 19.68 7.27
N HIS A 66 14.02 20.59 6.37
CA HIS A 66 13.26 21.81 6.07
C HIS A 66 12.37 21.66 4.83
N ILE A 67 12.87 20.94 3.83
CA ILE A 67 12.24 20.86 2.49
C ILE A 67 11.87 19.41 2.14
N VAL A 68 12.80 18.46 2.30
CA VAL A 68 12.55 17.04 2.00
C VAL A 68 13.05 16.16 3.13
N SER A 69 12.24 15.18 3.52
CA SER A 69 12.69 14.06 4.36
C SER A 69 12.89 12.82 3.50
N ILE A 70 14.01 12.13 3.73
CA ILE A 70 14.29 10.83 3.12
C ILE A 70 13.91 9.76 4.14
N GLY A 71 12.91 8.93 3.79
CA GLY A 71 12.43 7.86 4.66
C GLY A 71 11.36 8.30 5.68
N PRO A 72 10.88 7.34 6.51
CA PRO A 72 9.67 7.48 7.31
C PRO A 72 9.81 8.37 8.56
N LEU A 73 11.04 8.71 8.97
CA LEU A 73 11.33 9.37 10.24
C LEU A 73 10.63 10.73 10.42
N HIS A 74 10.40 11.47 9.32
CA HIS A 74 9.71 12.76 9.35
C HIS A 74 8.45 12.79 8.48
N HIS A 75 7.86 11.62 8.24
CA HIS A 75 6.61 11.52 7.48
C HIS A 75 5.49 12.33 8.16
N ALA A 76 4.59 12.88 7.35
CA ALA A 76 3.40 13.63 7.78
C ALA A 76 3.63 14.93 8.57
N LYS A 77 4.86 15.48 8.61
CA LYS A 77 5.05 16.84 9.12
C LYS A 77 4.53 17.86 8.11
N GLU A 78 3.72 18.81 8.58
CA GLU A 78 3.04 19.78 7.71
C GLU A 78 4.00 20.56 6.81
N HIS A 79 5.16 21.00 7.34
CA HIS A 79 6.15 21.73 6.55
C HIS A 79 6.88 20.89 5.49
N LEU A 80 6.75 19.56 5.52
CA LEU A 80 7.37 18.63 4.55
C LEU A 80 6.36 18.03 3.56
N LYS A 81 5.06 18.23 3.81
CA LYS A 81 3.96 17.62 3.06
C LYS A 81 3.97 17.98 1.58
N ALA A 82 4.36 19.22 1.25
CA ALA A 82 4.49 19.68 -0.12
C ALA A 82 5.43 18.77 -0.95
N MET A 83 6.48 18.25 -0.33
CA MET A 83 7.45 17.42 -1.03
C MET A 83 7.02 15.95 -1.15
N GLU A 84 6.08 15.48 -0.34
CA GLU A 84 5.55 14.11 -0.46
C GLU A 84 4.87 13.90 -1.82
N GLU A 85 4.12 14.89 -2.31
CA GLU A 85 3.52 14.81 -3.65
C GLU A 85 4.58 14.71 -4.75
N HIS A 86 5.67 15.48 -4.63
CA HIS A 86 6.77 15.40 -5.59
C HIS A 86 7.52 14.07 -5.55
N LYS A 87 7.69 13.45 -4.36
CA LYS A 87 8.26 12.10 -4.26
C LYS A 87 7.39 11.08 -5.01
N MET A 88 6.07 11.18 -4.89
CA MET A 88 5.14 10.30 -5.60
C MET A 88 5.20 10.52 -7.12
N ARG A 89 5.23 11.77 -7.59
CA ARG A 89 5.41 12.08 -9.03
C ARG A 89 6.73 11.54 -9.56
N TYR A 90 7.82 11.71 -8.83
CA TYR A 90 9.14 11.20 -9.21
C TYR A 90 9.15 9.67 -9.25
N MET A 91 8.56 9.02 -8.25
CA MET A 91 8.43 7.56 -8.22
C MET A 91 7.64 7.05 -9.43
N LYS A 92 6.51 7.68 -9.77
CA LYS A 92 5.75 7.38 -10.99
C LYS A 92 6.60 7.50 -12.25
N ALA A 93 7.28 8.63 -12.44
CA ALA A 93 8.14 8.86 -13.60
C ALA A 93 9.31 7.86 -13.66
N PHE A 94 9.86 7.48 -12.51
CA PHE A 94 10.93 6.49 -12.41
C PHE A 94 10.47 5.10 -12.88
N ILE A 95 9.29 4.66 -12.43
CA ILE A 95 8.65 3.40 -12.85
C ILE A 95 8.45 3.40 -14.37
N GLU A 96 7.82 4.46 -14.90
CA GLU A 96 7.55 4.61 -16.34
C GLU A 96 8.84 4.56 -17.17
N ARG A 97 9.89 5.28 -16.74
CA ARG A 97 11.18 5.32 -17.44
C ARG A 97 11.91 3.98 -17.41
N THR A 98 11.87 3.29 -16.27
CA THR A 98 12.62 2.04 -16.08
C THR A 98 11.85 0.82 -16.58
N LYS A 99 10.57 0.97 -16.92
CA LYS A 99 9.63 -0.12 -17.24
C LYS A 99 9.59 -1.19 -16.14
N LYS A 100 10.02 -0.83 -14.92
CA LYS A 100 9.93 -1.69 -13.75
C LYS A 100 8.50 -1.64 -13.26
N ARG A 101 7.96 -2.78 -12.85
CA ARG A 101 6.74 -2.81 -12.07
C ARG A 101 7.10 -2.49 -10.62
N MET A 102 6.20 -1.81 -9.91
CA MET A 102 6.28 -1.73 -8.46
C MET A 102 6.05 -3.14 -7.93
N GLU A 103 7.04 -3.68 -7.25
CA GLU A 103 6.99 -4.98 -6.57
C GLU A 103 6.82 -4.65 -5.07
N PHE A 104 5.68 -5.04 -4.48
CA PHE A 104 5.22 -4.69 -3.13
C PHE A 104 5.01 -5.92 -2.25
#